data_AF-A0A9Q3IJV0-F1
#
_entry.id   AF-A0A9Q3IJV0-F1
#
_cell.length_a   1.000
_cell.length_b   1.000
_cell.length_c   1.000
_cell.angle_alpha   90.00
_cell.angle_beta   90.00
_cell.angle_gamma   90.00
#
_symmetry.space_group_name_H-M   'P 1'
#
loop_
_entity.id
_entity.type
_entity.pdbx_description
1 polymer ?
#
loop_
_entity_poly.entity_id
_entity_poly.type
_entity_poly.pdbx_seq_one_letter_code
_entity_poly.pdbx_strand_id
1 'polypeptide(L)'
;MHANLTYCNDLGLLRTAYDHYVHYVLAEKYRKENREKGWNARDVERIVVQRARQRLCDRRYKFLVAHKYAKRYQVIASNVNAHSDDEYNTKTGLHIIKTLPYQSENETAFFQMLDSKMAEVDHMMGHRANQQVRRRPKKPIISDFEKTPKNILIDFYRPEWFNEKNHSKKLVAADLSEFAFVPVKNLPPGSKEHPDKRVGDISFNYKYWESTIKDYEINPRTPNKSESQSVGSSLDDNSIDLDAATGERDVDNNLLEKEIIESGKGKTELLEEENDVAINNGEDVVMLDAWDSRLAGGNWRMNNYYDDVWK
;
A
#
# COMPACT_ATOMS: atom_id res chain seq x y z
N MET A 1 23.25 -6.63 4.03
CA MET A 1 24.13 -6.08 5.07
C MET A 1 25.07 -5.08 4.48
N HIS A 2 24.85 -3.79 4.74
CA HIS A 2 25.91 -2.80 4.64
C HIS A 2 26.75 -2.88 5.92
N ALA A 3 27.87 -3.59 5.84
CA ALA A 3 28.82 -3.63 6.94
C ALA A 3 29.44 -2.23 7.11
N ASN A 4 29.34 -1.67 8.31
CA ASN A 4 30.04 -0.43 8.62
C ASN A 4 31.53 -0.74 8.79
N LEU A 5 32.32 -0.35 7.79
CA LEU A 5 33.74 -0.69 7.68
C LEU A 5 34.61 -0.12 8.81
N THR A 6 34.13 0.90 9.53
CA THR A 6 34.87 1.47 10.68
C THR A 6 35.08 0.48 11.82
N TYR A 7 34.22 -0.54 11.95
CA TYR A 7 34.26 -1.49 13.06
C TYR A 7 34.82 -2.87 12.67
N CYS A 8 35.28 -3.05 11.43
CA CYS A 8 35.77 -4.34 10.94
C CYS A 8 37.01 -4.86 11.69
N ASN A 9 37.76 -3.99 12.37
CA ASN A 9 38.95 -4.37 13.13
C ASN A 9 38.68 -4.56 14.63
N ASP A 10 37.47 -4.22 15.11
CA ASP A 10 37.09 -4.46 16.50
C ASP A 10 36.58 -5.89 16.65
N LEU A 11 37.52 -6.81 16.89
CA LEU A 11 37.25 -8.23 17.11
C LEU A 11 36.34 -8.48 18.31
N GLY A 12 36.37 -7.61 19.34
CA GLY A 12 35.51 -7.73 20.50
C GLY A 12 34.05 -7.48 20.13
N LEU A 13 33.80 -6.38 19.43
CA LEU A 13 32.46 -6.06 18.94
C LEU A 13 31.95 -7.09 17.91
N LEU A 14 32.82 -7.56 17.00
CA LEU A 14 32.47 -8.60 16.03
C LEU A 14 32.06 -9.91 16.71
N ARG A 15 32.79 -10.33 17.76
CA ARG A 15 32.44 -11.52 18.54
C ARG A 15 31.08 -11.34 19.23
N THR A 16 30.84 -10.22 19.88
CA THR A 16 29.55 -9.94 20.53
C THR A 16 28.40 -9.90 19.52
N ALA A 17 28.62 -9.28 18.35
CA ALA A 17 27.62 -9.23 17.28
C ALA A 17 27.32 -10.62 16.71
N TYR A 18 28.34 -11.45 16.52
CA TYR A 18 28.21 -12.84 16.09
C TYR A 18 27.43 -13.67 17.12
N ASP A 19 27.85 -13.62 18.39
CA ASP A 19 27.22 -14.38 19.47
C ASP A 19 25.74 -14.00 19.60
N HIS A 20 25.41 -12.70 19.52
CA HIS A 20 24.03 -12.23 19.50
C HIS A 20 23.27 -12.73 18.26
N TYR A 21 23.84 -12.58 17.06
CA TYR A 21 23.17 -12.99 15.83
C TYR A 21 22.87 -14.50 15.81
N VAL A 22 23.83 -15.35 16.19
CA VAL A 22 23.64 -16.80 16.17
C VAL A 22 22.76 -17.28 17.32
N HIS A 23 23.08 -16.91 18.56
CA HIS A 23 22.42 -17.49 19.73
C HIS A 23 21.10 -16.82 20.10
N TYR A 24 20.87 -15.61 19.63
CA TYR A 24 19.60 -14.91 19.82
C TYR A 24 18.77 -14.92 18.54
N VAL A 25 19.24 -14.27 17.46
CA VAL A 25 18.42 -14.04 16.25
C VAL A 25 18.13 -15.33 15.49
N LEU A 26 19.16 -16.10 15.11
CA LEU A 26 18.97 -17.36 14.38
C LEU A 26 18.30 -18.42 15.25
N ALA A 27 18.65 -18.50 16.53
CA ALA A 27 18.00 -19.41 17.46
C ALA A 27 16.50 -19.10 17.61
N GLU A 28 16.09 -17.84 17.63
CA GLU A 28 14.67 -17.46 17.66
C GLU A 28 13.96 -17.80 16.35
N LYS A 29 14.56 -17.47 15.19
CA LYS A 29 14.02 -17.87 13.87
C LYS A 29 13.83 -19.38 13.78
N TYR A 30 14.80 -20.17 14.27
CA TYR A 30 14.72 -21.63 14.32
C TYR A 30 13.62 -22.12 15.26
N ARG A 31 13.51 -21.57 16.48
CA ARG A 31 12.45 -21.94 17.43
C ARG A 31 11.05 -21.67 16.86
N LYS A 32 10.86 -20.55 16.17
CA LYS A 32 9.58 -20.21 15.51
C LYS A 32 9.27 -21.18 14.37
N GLU A 33 10.26 -21.47 13.52
CA GLU A 33 10.13 -22.44 12.42
C GLU A 33 9.81 -23.86 12.91
N ASN A 34 10.41 -24.26 14.03
CA ASN A 34 10.18 -25.58 14.62
C ASN A 34 8.80 -25.69 15.28
N ARG A 35 8.23 -24.56 15.75
CA ARG A 35 6.85 -24.50 16.25
C ARG A 35 5.84 -24.54 15.11
N GLU A 36 6.09 -23.77 14.06
CA GLU A 36 5.24 -23.69 12.89
C GLU A 36 6.08 -23.59 11.61
N LYS A 37 5.98 -24.63 10.78
CA LYS A 37 6.70 -24.69 9.52
C LYS A 37 6.22 -23.59 8.56
N GLY A 38 7.17 -22.84 8.01
CA GLY A 38 6.93 -21.73 7.10
C GLY A 38 6.63 -20.40 7.79
N TRP A 39 6.73 -20.31 9.13
CA TRP A 39 6.45 -19.08 9.87
C TRP A 39 7.34 -17.91 9.38
N ASN A 40 8.65 -18.14 9.25
CA ASN A 40 9.57 -17.08 8.84
C ASN A 40 9.29 -16.57 7.42
N ALA A 41 8.92 -17.46 6.49
CA ALA A 41 8.58 -17.08 5.14
C ALA A 41 7.33 -16.18 5.10
N ARG A 42 6.27 -16.57 5.83
CA ARG A 42 5.04 -15.78 5.94
C ARG A 42 5.27 -14.43 6.62
N ASP A 43 6.13 -14.39 7.63
CA ASP A 43 6.47 -13.15 8.34
C ASP A 43 7.21 -12.16 7.43
N VAL A 44 8.19 -12.66 6.65
CA VAL A 44 8.90 -11.87 5.63
C VAL A 44 7.92 -11.34 4.58
N GLU A 45 7.03 -12.17 4.05
CA GLU A 45 6.00 -11.76 3.09
C GLU A 45 5.08 -10.67 3.69
N ARG A 46 4.63 -10.86 4.93
CA ARG A 46 3.81 -9.89 5.66
C ARG A 46 4.53 -8.55 5.83
N ILE A 47 5.81 -8.54 6.16
CA ILE A 47 6.62 -7.30 6.30
C ILE A 47 6.72 -6.56 4.96
N VAL A 48 6.94 -7.28 3.86
CA VAL A 48 7.00 -6.69 2.50
C VAL A 48 5.68 -5.99 2.18
N VAL A 49 4.55 -6.66 2.42
CA VAL A 49 3.21 -6.09 2.18
C VAL A 49 2.96 -4.90 3.10
N GLN A 50 3.28 -5.00 4.40
CA GLN A 50 3.13 -3.90 5.35
C GLN A 50 3.91 -2.66 4.92
N ARG A 51 5.12 -2.84 4.38
CA ARG A 51 5.93 -1.74 3.86
C ARG A 51 5.37 -1.12 2.60
N ALA A 52 4.79 -1.92 1.70
CA ALA A 52 4.07 -1.41 0.54
C ALA A 52 2.88 -0.54 0.95
N ARG A 53 2.09 -0.98 1.94
CA ARG A 53 1.00 -0.21 2.54
C ARG A 53 1.49 1.13 3.10
N GLN A 54 2.59 1.14 3.85
CA GLN A 54 3.19 2.36 4.39
C GLN A 54 3.57 3.35 3.27
N ARG A 55 4.24 2.89 2.20
CA ARG A 55 4.63 3.76 1.08
C ARG A 55 3.40 4.36 0.38
N LEU A 56 2.33 3.57 0.23
CA LEU A 56 1.08 4.04 -0.36
C LEU A 56 0.38 5.07 0.54
N CYS A 57 0.36 4.82 1.85
CA CYS A 57 -0.12 5.74 2.89
C CYS A 57 0.59 7.10 2.76
N ASP A 58 1.92 7.10 2.85
CA ASP A 58 2.73 8.32 2.78
C ASP A 58 2.50 9.08 1.47
N ARG A 59 2.38 8.37 0.34
CA ARG A 59 2.17 8.98 -0.97
C ARG A 59 0.81 9.67 -1.06
N ARG A 60 -0.26 8.99 -0.64
CA ARG A 60 -1.62 9.55 -0.61
C ARG A 60 -1.70 10.75 0.34
N TYR A 61 -1.12 10.64 1.53
CA TYR A 61 -1.07 11.73 2.50
C TYR A 61 -0.35 12.96 1.93
N LYS A 62 0.86 12.79 1.35
CA LYS A 62 1.62 13.88 0.71
C LYS A 62 0.82 14.54 -0.40
N PHE A 63 0.13 13.76 -1.23
CA PHE A 63 -0.72 14.29 -2.29
C PHE A 63 -1.88 15.13 -1.74
N LEU A 64 -2.58 14.65 -0.71
CA LEU A 64 -3.70 15.36 -0.09
C LEU A 64 -3.27 16.69 0.54
N VAL A 65 -2.11 16.70 1.21
CA VAL A 65 -1.53 17.92 1.80
C VAL A 65 -1.16 18.92 0.71
N ALA A 66 -0.46 18.47 -0.35
CA ALA A 66 -0.04 19.34 -1.45
C ALA A 66 -1.23 20.00 -2.18
N HIS A 67 -2.34 19.27 -2.32
CA HIS A 67 -3.56 19.75 -2.99
C HIS A 67 -4.59 20.38 -2.04
N LYS A 68 -4.24 20.58 -0.77
CA LYS A 68 -5.09 21.25 0.24
C LYS A 68 -6.46 20.61 0.43
N TYR A 69 -6.53 19.28 0.40
CA TYR A 69 -7.75 18.56 0.77
C TYR A 69 -8.11 18.81 2.24
N ALA A 70 -9.40 18.70 2.57
CA ALA A 70 -9.89 18.86 3.95
C ALA A 70 -9.17 17.93 4.94
N LYS A 71 -9.01 18.39 6.19
CA LYS A 71 -8.25 17.67 7.22
C LYS A 71 -8.82 16.28 7.50
N ARG A 72 -10.14 16.12 7.43
CA ARG A 72 -10.82 14.82 7.55
C ARG A 72 -10.23 13.72 6.66
N TYR A 73 -9.92 14.03 5.40
CA TYR A 73 -9.28 13.08 4.47
C TYR A 73 -7.81 12.81 4.82
N GLN A 74 -7.11 13.82 5.31
CA GLN A 74 -5.71 13.70 5.71
C GLN A 74 -5.56 12.78 6.93
N VAL A 75 -6.49 12.86 7.90
CA VAL A 75 -6.52 11.97 9.08
C VAL A 75 -6.63 10.51 8.64
N ILE A 76 -7.59 10.20 7.76
CA ILE A 76 -7.76 8.84 7.23
C ILE A 76 -6.49 8.37 6.49
N ALA A 77 -5.97 9.22 5.60
CA ALA A 77 -4.80 8.88 4.77
C ALA A 77 -3.48 8.83 5.54
N SER A 78 -3.43 9.30 6.80
CA SER A 78 -2.25 9.21 7.66
C SER A 78 -2.15 7.87 8.40
N ASN A 79 -3.25 7.11 8.48
CA ASN A 79 -3.30 5.87 9.23
C ASN A 79 -3.05 4.68 8.31
N VAL A 80 -1.93 3.98 8.49
CA VAL A 80 -1.55 2.81 7.68
C VAL A 80 -2.60 1.70 7.70
N ASN A 81 -3.30 1.53 8.83
CA ASN A 81 -4.33 0.51 8.96
C ASN A 81 -5.58 0.85 8.13
N ALA A 82 -5.75 2.09 7.70
CA ALA A 82 -6.83 2.48 6.79
C ALA A 82 -6.56 2.10 5.32
N HIS A 83 -5.35 1.65 4.99
CA HIS A 83 -4.95 1.33 3.62
C HIS A 83 -4.98 -0.16 3.36
N SER A 84 -5.66 -0.55 2.27
CA SER A 84 -5.64 -1.89 1.72
C SER A 84 -4.25 -2.29 1.25
N ASP A 85 -3.90 -3.55 1.45
CA ASP A 85 -2.78 -4.22 0.80
C ASP A 85 -3.08 -4.56 -0.66
N ASP A 86 -2.00 -4.77 -1.41
CA ASP A 86 -2.02 -5.20 -2.78
C ASP A 86 -0.96 -6.28 -3.06
N GLU A 87 -1.39 -7.32 -3.76
CA GLU A 87 -0.51 -8.42 -4.16
C GLU A 87 -0.42 -8.49 -5.67
N TYR A 88 0.80 -8.73 -6.16
CA TYR A 88 1.00 -8.94 -7.58
C TYR A 88 0.43 -10.28 -8.01
N ASN A 89 -0.48 -10.27 -8.99
CA ASN A 89 -0.99 -11.49 -9.60
C ASN A 89 -0.29 -11.72 -10.94
N THR A 90 0.50 -12.80 -11.00
CA THR A 90 1.26 -13.21 -12.19
C THR A 90 0.38 -13.58 -13.38
N LYS A 91 -0.86 -14.03 -13.15
CA LYS A 91 -1.80 -14.41 -14.22
C LYS A 91 -2.38 -13.20 -14.93
N THR A 92 -2.68 -12.13 -14.18
CA THR A 92 -3.25 -10.90 -14.73
C THR A 92 -2.19 -9.87 -15.06
N GLY A 93 -0.97 -10.02 -14.55
CA GLY A 93 0.11 -9.03 -14.66
C GLY A 93 -0.19 -7.75 -13.87
N LEU A 94 -1.14 -7.79 -12.94
CA LEU A 94 -1.69 -6.62 -12.24
C LEU A 94 -1.67 -6.84 -10.72
N HIS A 95 -1.59 -5.73 -9.98
CA HIS A 95 -1.76 -5.75 -8.53
C HIS A 95 -3.24 -5.84 -8.17
N ILE A 96 -3.58 -6.85 -7.36
CA ILE A 96 -4.93 -7.08 -6.84
C ILE A 96 -5.01 -6.44 -5.46
N ILE A 97 -5.95 -5.50 -5.32
CA ILE A 97 -6.23 -4.88 -4.02
C ILE A 97 -7.11 -5.84 -3.21
N LYS A 98 -6.65 -6.21 -2.02
CA LYS A 98 -7.48 -6.93 -1.04
C LYS A 98 -8.32 -5.93 -0.24
N THR A 99 -9.56 -6.29 0.05
CA THR A 99 -10.51 -5.46 0.78
C THR A 99 -10.36 -5.71 2.28
N LEU A 100 -10.27 -4.65 3.09
CA LEU A 100 -10.32 -4.80 4.54
C LEU A 100 -11.76 -5.13 4.95
N PRO A 101 -11.98 -6.07 5.89
CA PRO A 101 -13.32 -6.57 6.21
C PRO A 101 -14.25 -5.50 6.78
N TYR A 102 -13.68 -4.43 7.34
CA TYR A 102 -14.40 -3.35 7.98
C TYR A 102 -14.60 -2.11 7.09
N GLN A 103 -13.96 -2.01 5.92
CA GLN A 103 -13.98 -0.82 5.06
C GLN A 103 -15.33 -0.59 4.38
N SER A 104 -15.87 0.62 4.49
CA SER A 104 -17.10 1.03 3.79
C SER A 104 -16.92 1.14 2.27
N GLU A 105 -18.04 1.12 1.54
CA GLU A 105 -18.02 1.37 0.09
C GLU A 105 -17.63 2.83 -0.24
N ASN A 106 -17.96 3.77 0.65
CA ASN A 106 -17.63 5.19 0.51
C ASN A 106 -16.12 5.41 0.55
N GLU A 107 -15.44 4.77 1.50
CA GLU A 107 -13.97 4.76 1.61
C GLU A 107 -13.34 4.23 0.32
N THR A 108 -13.90 3.13 -0.17
CA THR A 108 -13.40 2.44 -1.34
C THR A 108 -13.48 3.33 -2.58
N ALA A 109 -14.63 3.96 -2.80
CA ALA A 109 -14.84 4.89 -3.89
C ALA A 109 -13.92 6.12 -3.77
N PHE A 110 -13.71 6.63 -2.55
CA PHE A 110 -12.81 7.75 -2.32
C PHE A 110 -11.37 7.44 -2.72
N PHE A 111 -10.79 6.34 -2.22
CA PHE A 111 -9.39 6.02 -2.53
C PHE A 111 -9.17 5.64 -3.99
N GLN A 112 -10.17 5.03 -4.65
CA GLN A 112 -10.11 4.79 -6.10
C GLN A 112 -10.06 6.10 -6.90
N MET A 113 -10.90 7.06 -6.53
CA MET A 113 -10.87 8.39 -7.13
C MET A 113 -9.53 9.08 -6.85
N LEU A 114 -9.03 9.01 -5.61
CA LEU A 114 -7.76 9.60 -5.23
C LEU A 114 -6.60 9.04 -6.05
N ASP A 115 -6.49 7.70 -6.15
CA ASP A 115 -5.46 7.04 -6.95
C ASP A 115 -5.57 7.44 -8.44
N SER A 116 -6.79 7.52 -8.97
CA SER A 116 -7.02 7.98 -10.36
C SER A 116 -6.54 9.42 -10.56
N LYS A 117 -6.78 10.30 -9.59
CA LYS A 117 -6.36 11.70 -9.65
C LYS A 117 -4.84 11.84 -9.53
N MET A 118 -4.22 11.05 -8.66
CA MET A 118 -2.76 10.98 -8.55
C MET A 118 -2.12 10.54 -9.87
N ALA A 119 -2.68 9.51 -10.52
CA ALA A 119 -2.20 9.04 -11.82
C ALA A 119 -2.38 10.09 -12.93
N GLU A 120 -3.49 10.83 -12.94
CA GLU A 120 -3.72 11.94 -13.88
C GLU A 120 -2.67 13.05 -13.70
N VAL A 121 -2.40 13.46 -12.45
CA VAL A 121 -1.40 14.49 -12.16
C VAL A 121 0.01 14.03 -12.55
N ASP A 122 0.39 12.78 -12.23
CA ASP A 122 1.69 12.22 -12.63
C ASP A 122 1.84 12.22 -14.16
N HIS A 123 0.78 11.82 -14.89
CA HIS A 123 0.75 11.86 -16.35
C HIS A 123 0.89 13.29 -16.90
N MET A 124 0.18 14.27 -16.32
CA MET A 124 0.28 15.68 -16.74
C MET A 124 1.67 16.28 -16.51
N MET A 125 2.35 15.87 -15.43
CA MET A 125 3.70 16.35 -15.10
C MET A 125 4.81 15.64 -15.90
N GLY A 126 4.46 14.71 -16.80
CA GLY A 126 5.42 13.92 -17.57
C GLY A 126 6.27 12.99 -16.71
N HIS A 127 5.87 12.75 -15.45
CA HIS A 127 6.51 11.75 -14.62
C HIS A 127 6.16 10.37 -15.18
N ARG A 128 7.15 9.49 -15.30
CA ARG A 128 6.87 8.09 -15.58
C ARG A 128 5.93 7.59 -14.49
N ALA A 129 4.79 7.03 -14.90
CA ALA A 129 3.84 6.43 -13.98
C ALA A 129 4.48 5.19 -13.34
N ASN A 130 5.31 5.40 -12.31
CA ASN A 130 5.82 4.35 -11.44
C ASN A 130 4.71 3.84 -10.50
N GLN A 131 3.45 4.24 -10.74
CA GLN A 131 2.29 3.71 -10.07
C GLN A 131 1.95 2.36 -10.70
N GLN A 132 2.00 1.31 -9.88
CA GLN A 132 1.49 0.01 -10.27
C GLN A 132 0.02 0.14 -10.65
N VAL A 133 -0.39 -0.48 -11.74
CA VAL A 133 -1.81 -0.55 -12.11
C VAL A 133 -2.49 -1.51 -11.15
N ARG A 134 -3.33 -0.95 -10.28
CA ARG A 134 -4.06 -1.68 -9.24
C ARG A 134 -5.50 -1.87 -9.68
N ARG A 135 -6.03 -3.09 -9.54
CA ARG A 135 -7.44 -3.38 -9.81
C ARG A 135 -8.08 -4.07 -8.62
N ARG A 136 -9.32 -3.67 -8.32
CA ARG A 136 -10.16 -4.44 -7.40
C ARG A 136 -10.75 -5.64 -8.14
N PRO A 137 -10.69 -6.83 -7.55
CA PRO A 137 -11.37 -7.99 -8.11
C PRO A 137 -12.89 -7.79 -8.00
N LYS A 138 -13.65 -8.35 -8.96
CA LYS A 138 -15.13 -8.31 -8.93
C LYS A 138 -15.69 -8.94 -7.65
N LYS A 139 -15.06 -10.02 -7.19
CA LYS A 139 -15.32 -10.64 -5.90
C LYS A 139 -14.26 -10.14 -4.92
N PRO A 140 -14.63 -9.46 -3.83
CA PRO A 140 -13.68 -9.01 -2.83
C PRO A 140 -12.84 -10.16 -2.29
N ILE A 141 -11.52 -9.97 -2.25
CA ILE A 141 -10.59 -10.86 -1.54
C ILE A 141 -10.31 -10.18 -0.22
N ILE A 142 -10.54 -10.86 0.89
CA ILE A 142 -10.34 -10.27 2.22
C ILE A 142 -8.84 -10.18 2.52
N SER A 143 -8.43 -9.05 3.10
CA SER A 143 -7.06 -8.83 3.55
C SER A 143 -6.71 -9.67 4.78
N ASP A 144 -5.46 -10.12 4.87
CA ASP A 144 -4.92 -10.80 6.06
C ASP A 144 -4.67 -9.82 7.23
N PHE A 145 -4.74 -8.51 6.97
CA PHE A 145 -4.58 -7.47 7.97
C PHE A 145 -5.92 -7.12 8.63
N GLU A 146 -6.20 -7.75 9.76
CA GLU A 146 -7.47 -7.56 10.49
C GLU A 146 -7.45 -6.37 11.45
N LYS A 147 -6.28 -5.80 11.73
CA LYS A 147 -6.14 -4.70 12.70
C LYS A 147 -6.91 -3.48 12.21
N THR A 148 -7.87 -3.04 13.01
CA THR A 148 -8.69 -1.86 12.68
C THR A 148 -7.91 -0.60 13.01
N PRO A 149 -8.07 0.47 12.21
CA PRO A 149 -7.63 1.78 12.64
C PRO A 149 -8.37 2.21 13.92
N LYS A 150 -7.79 3.16 14.63
CA LYS A 150 -8.36 3.74 15.86
C LYS A 150 -8.63 5.22 15.62
N ASN A 151 -9.69 5.73 16.23
CA ASN A 151 -10.08 7.14 16.16
C ASN A 151 -10.16 7.67 14.71
N ILE A 152 -10.76 6.89 13.81
CA ILE A 152 -11.08 7.32 12.44
C ILE A 152 -12.57 7.61 12.34
N LEU A 153 -12.96 8.52 11.46
CA LEU A 153 -14.33 8.90 11.17
C LEU A 153 -15.24 7.69 10.93
N ILE A 154 -16.46 7.75 11.47
CA ILE A 154 -17.42 6.63 11.50
C ILE A 154 -17.71 6.03 10.12
N ASP A 155 -17.82 6.86 9.08
CA ASP A 155 -18.17 6.43 7.73
C ASP A 155 -17.05 5.73 6.96
N PHE A 156 -15.88 5.62 7.58
CA PHE A 156 -14.85 4.68 7.16
C PHE A 156 -15.29 3.23 7.34
N TYR A 157 -16.10 2.94 8.36
CA TYR A 157 -16.51 1.58 8.70
C TYR A 157 -17.79 1.17 7.97
N ARG A 158 -17.95 -0.11 7.65
CA ARG A 158 -19.25 -0.65 7.20
C ARG A 158 -20.26 -0.60 8.35
N PRO A 159 -21.51 -0.17 8.11
CA PRO A 159 -22.55 -0.17 9.13
C PRO A 159 -22.74 -1.54 9.77
N GLU A 160 -22.79 -2.63 8.99
CA GLU A 160 -23.00 -3.98 9.52
C GLU A 160 -21.86 -4.38 10.45
N TRP A 161 -20.62 -4.19 10.00
CA TRP A 161 -19.43 -4.51 10.78
C TRP A 161 -19.33 -3.67 12.07
N PHE A 162 -19.69 -2.39 11.98
CA PHE A 162 -19.62 -1.46 13.12
C PHE A 162 -20.68 -1.81 14.16
N ASN A 163 -21.91 -2.06 13.74
CA ASN A 163 -23.05 -2.32 14.62
C ASN A 163 -22.87 -3.61 15.43
N GLU A 164 -22.22 -4.64 14.86
CA GLU A 164 -21.86 -5.89 15.55
C GLU A 164 -20.87 -5.71 16.72
N LYS A 165 -20.15 -4.58 16.81
CA LYS A 165 -19.14 -4.40 17.85
C LYS A 165 -19.74 -3.96 19.20
N ASN A 166 -19.10 -4.42 20.28
CA ASN A 166 -19.38 -3.93 21.63
C ASN A 166 -19.17 -2.42 21.73
N HIS A 167 -19.97 -1.75 22.57
CA HIS A 167 -19.94 -0.30 22.74
C HIS A 167 -18.54 0.28 23.00
N SER A 168 -17.76 -0.33 23.90
CA SER A 168 -16.39 0.11 24.19
C SER A 168 -15.46 0.04 22.97
N LYS A 169 -15.62 -0.98 22.12
CA LYS A 169 -14.84 -1.12 20.88
C LYS A 169 -15.25 -0.09 19.85
N LYS A 170 -16.54 0.25 19.76
CA LYS A 170 -17.07 1.32 18.90
C LYS A 170 -16.42 2.66 19.23
N LEU A 171 -16.35 3.03 20.51
CA LEU A 171 -15.76 4.29 20.98
C LEU A 171 -14.25 4.40 20.71
N VAL A 172 -13.51 3.28 20.78
CA VAL A 172 -12.07 3.25 20.46
C VAL A 172 -11.82 3.28 18.95
N ALA A 173 -12.68 2.63 18.18
CA ALA A 173 -12.52 2.50 16.73
C ALA A 173 -12.87 3.78 15.98
N ALA A 174 -14.01 4.40 16.32
CA ALA A 174 -14.59 5.46 15.53
C ALA A 174 -14.71 6.78 16.30
N ASP A 175 -14.35 7.87 15.61
CA ASP A 175 -14.79 9.20 15.98
C ASP A 175 -16.25 9.38 15.51
N LEU A 176 -17.14 9.62 16.47
CA LEU A 176 -18.58 9.76 16.25
C LEU A 176 -19.00 11.21 15.99
N SER A 177 -18.06 12.16 16.02
CA SER A 177 -18.37 13.59 15.91
C SER A 177 -18.48 14.10 14.48
N GLU A 178 -17.81 13.43 13.53
CA GLU A 178 -17.64 13.93 12.16
C GLU A 178 -17.76 12.81 11.11
N PHE A 179 -18.02 13.22 9.87
CA PHE A 179 -18.09 12.37 8.67
C PHE A 179 -17.07 12.81 7.62
N ALA A 180 -16.48 11.86 6.90
CA ALA A 180 -15.45 12.14 5.90
C ALA A 180 -15.98 12.16 4.46
N PHE A 181 -16.75 11.13 4.09
CA PHE A 181 -16.97 10.70 2.73
C PHE A 181 -18.34 11.10 2.21
N VAL A 182 -18.36 11.55 0.96
CA VAL A 182 -19.62 11.70 0.22
C VAL A 182 -20.19 10.30 0.00
N PRO A 183 -21.47 10.04 0.34
CA PRO A 183 -22.08 8.73 0.10
C PRO A 183 -21.98 8.31 -1.36
N VAL A 184 -21.65 7.05 -1.65
CA VAL A 184 -21.50 6.50 -3.02
C VAL A 184 -22.68 6.82 -3.92
N LYS A 185 -23.91 6.78 -3.37
CA LYS A 185 -25.16 7.12 -4.08
C LYS A 185 -25.15 8.54 -4.67
N ASN A 186 -24.37 9.44 -4.08
CA ASN A 186 -24.25 10.84 -4.46
C ASN A 186 -22.95 11.14 -5.22
N LEU A 187 -22.05 10.15 -5.41
CA LEU A 187 -20.89 10.35 -6.25
C LEU A 187 -21.30 10.36 -7.74
N PRO A 188 -20.78 11.31 -8.54
CA PRO A 188 -21.04 11.30 -9.98
C PRO A 188 -20.45 10.03 -10.60
N PRO A 189 -21.06 9.49 -11.68
CA PRO A 189 -20.45 8.41 -12.45
C PRO A 189 -19.12 8.89 -13.07
N GLY A 190 -18.03 8.17 -12.77
CA GLY A 190 -16.67 8.47 -13.21
C GLY A 190 -15.84 9.27 -12.20
N SER A 191 -14.55 9.45 -12.46
CA SER A 191 -13.57 10.10 -11.56
C SER A 191 -13.73 11.63 -11.40
N LYS A 192 -14.94 12.17 -11.58
CA LYS A 192 -15.19 13.61 -11.41
C LYS A 192 -15.27 13.94 -9.92
N GLU A 193 -14.54 14.97 -9.50
CA GLU A 193 -14.61 15.46 -8.12
C GLU A 193 -16.01 15.98 -7.80
N HIS A 194 -16.59 15.54 -6.69
CA HIS A 194 -17.85 16.09 -6.19
C HIS A 194 -17.57 17.45 -5.51
N PRO A 195 -18.37 18.51 -5.78
CA PRO A 195 -18.13 19.85 -5.23
C PRO A 195 -18.02 19.86 -3.70
N ASP A 196 -18.82 19.03 -3.01
CA ASP A 196 -18.86 18.97 -1.55
C ASP A 196 -17.59 18.43 -0.88
N LYS A 197 -16.63 17.91 -1.64
CA LYS A 197 -15.31 17.50 -1.10
C LYS A 197 -14.48 18.69 -0.62
N ARG A 198 -14.77 19.89 -1.14
CA ARG A 198 -14.09 21.14 -0.76
C ARG A 198 -14.89 21.97 0.25
N VAL A 199 -16.09 21.53 0.60
CA VAL A 199 -16.93 22.18 1.61
C VAL A 199 -16.31 21.94 2.99
N GLY A 200 -16.40 22.96 3.85
CA GLY A 200 -15.92 22.89 5.23
C GLY A 200 -16.63 21.80 6.04
N ASP A 201 -15.92 21.24 7.02
CA ASP A 201 -16.34 20.04 7.77
C ASP A 201 -17.72 20.22 8.43
N ILE A 202 -18.00 21.41 8.98
CA ILE A 202 -19.28 21.73 9.63
C ILE A 202 -20.46 21.63 8.65
N SER A 203 -20.35 22.30 7.50
CA SER A 203 -21.40 22.31 6.48
C SER A 203 -21.56 20.93 5.82
N PHE A 204 -20.45 20.21 5.67
CA PHE A 204 -20.43 18.84 5.17
C PHE A 204 -21.19 17.89 6.10
N ASN A 205 -20.87 17.92 7.40
CA ASN A 205 -21.55 17.10 8.39
C ASN A 205 -23.04 17.42 8.42
N TYR A 206 -23.43 18.69 8.49
CA TYR A 206 -24.85 19.06 8.50
C TYR A 206 -25.64 18.48 7.31
N LYS A 207 -25.03 18.44 6.12
CA LYS A 207 -25.68 17.93 4.91
C LYS A 207 -25.89 16.42 4.90
N TYR A 208 -24.89 15.66 5.38
CA TYR A 208 -24.88 14.21 5.24
C TYR A 208 -25.23 13.45 6.51
N TRP A 209 -25.14 14.10 7.68
CA TRP A 209 -25.33 13.51 9.01
C TRP A 209 -26.59 12.67 9.11
N GLU A 210 -27.77 13.27 8.91
CA GLU A 210 -29.05 12.59 9.10
C GLU A 210 -29.25 11.40 8.16
N SER A 211 -28.66 11.46 6.96
CA SER A 211 -28.79 10.39 5.98
C SER A 211 -27.92 9.20 6.32
N THR A 212 -26.70 9.46 6.82
CA THR A 212 -25.67 8.43 7.03
C THR A 212 -25.74 7.83 8.42
N ILE A 213 -26.07 8.62 9.46
CA ILE A 213 -26.15 8.13 10.83
C ILE A 213 -27.24 7.08 11.04
N LYS A 214 -28.30 7.08 10.21
CA LYS A 214 -29.41 6.10 10.30
C LYS A 214 -28.95 4.66 10.15
N ASP A 215 -27.88 4.44 9.39
CA ASP A 215 -27.35 3.10 9.13
C ASP A 215 -26.52 2.60 10.32
N TYR A 216 -26.00 3.49 11.15
CA TYR A 216 -25.21 3.16 12.34
C TYR A 216 -26.13 3.22 13.55
N GLU A 217 -26.35 2.10 14.24
CA GLU A 217 -27.22 1.96 15.41
C GLU A 217 -26.64 2.68 16.64
N ILE A 218 -26.46 3.98 16.52
CA ILE A 218 -25.89 4.86 17.52
C ILE A 218 -27.04 5.62 18.13
N ASN A 219 -27.16 5.51 19.45
CA ASN A 219 -28.08 6.37 20.18
C ASN A 219 -27.65 7.82 19.96
N PRO A 220 -28.48 8.68 19.36
CA PRO A 220 -28.14 10.07 19.17
C PRO A 220 -28.07 10.74 20.54
N ARG A 221 -26.88 10.88 21.12
CA ARG A 221 -26.69 11.62 22.36
C ARG A 221 -25.69 12.75 22.16
N THR A 222 -26.30 13.92 22.01
CA THR A 222 -25.86 15.29 22.30
C THR A 222 -24.38 15.62 22.14
N PRO A 223 -24.01 16.57 21.26
CA PRO A 223 -22.64 17.07 21.21
C PRO A 223 -22.29 17.67 22.57
N ASN A 224 -21.20 17.17 23.17
CA ASN A 224 -20.59 17.82 24.33
C ASN A 224 -20.10 19.19 23.87
N LYS A 225 -20.89 20.22 24.20
CA LYS A 225 -20.46 21.60 24.17
C LYS A 225 -19.36 21.71 25.22
N SER A 226 -18.10 21.65 24.80
CA SER A 226 -16.97 21.91 25.68
C SER A 226 -17.03 23.39 26.09
N GLU A 227 -17.64 23.64 27.25
CA GLU A 227 -17.41 24.89 27.96
C GLU A 227 -15.93 24.97 28.29
N SER A 228 -15.37 26.11 27.92
CA SER A 228 -14.01 26.49 28.20
C SER A 228 -13.83 26.63 29.70
N GLN A 229 -13.11 25.71 30.32
CA GLN A 229 -12.49 25.95 31.63
C GLN A 229 -11.00 25.70 31.53
N SER A 230 -10.26 26.81 31.55
CA SER A 230 -8.84 26.82 31.83
C SER A 230 -8.60 26.42 33.28
N VAL A 231 -7.93 25.30 33.53
CA VAL A 231 -7.27 25.04 34.82
C VAL A 231 -5.96 24.30 34.58
N GLY A 232 -4.86 25.01 34.88
CA GLY A 232 -3.72 24.51 35.63
C GLY A 232 -2.91 23.33 35.08
N SER A 233 -1.76 23.66 34.47
CA SER A 233 -0.60 22.77 34.35
C SER A 233 -0.16 22.20 35.71
N SER A 234 -0.06 20.88 35.82
CA SER A 234 1.02 20.21 36.57
C SER A 234 1.28 18.84 35.96
N LEU A 235 2.54 18.64 35.58
CA LEU A 235 3.13 17.37 35.16
C LEU A 235 3.35 16.45 36.38
N ASP A 236 3.53 15.17 36.06
CA ASP A 236 3.94 14.03 36.89
C ASP A 236 2.88 13.37 37.78
N ASP A 237 2.34 12.23 37.31
CA ASP A 237 2.31 11.01 38.11
C ASP A 237 2.36 9.74 37.24
N ASN A 238 3.36 8.91 37.51
CA ASN A 238 3.61 7.61 36.91
C ASN A 238 2.78 6.56 37.65
N SER A 239 1.61 6.17 37.14
CA SER A 239 0.94 4.94 37.60
C SER A 239 1.29 3.77 36.69
N ILE A 240 2.33 3.03 37.08
CA ILE A 240 2.58 1.65 36.63
C ILE A 240 1.45 0.79 37.18
N ASP A 241 0.64 0.21 36.30
CA ASP A 241 -0.26 -0.89 36.67
C ASP A 241 0.41 -2.20 36.26
N LEU A 242 0.86 -2.92 37.29
CA LEU A 242 1.46 -4.24 37.23
C LEU A 242 0.34 -5.26 37.37
N ASP A 243 -0.05 -5.90 36.27
CA ASP A 243 -0.52 -7.29 36.33
C ASP A 243 -0.18 -8.04 35.04
N ALA A 244 0.77 -8.94 35.19
CA ALA A 244 1.32 -9.81 34.17
C ALA A 244 0.52 -11.12 34.10
N ALA A 245 0.07 -11.51 32.90
CA ALA A 245 0.13 -12.89 32.42
C ALA A 245 -0.47 -13.01 31.01
N THR A 246 0.32 -12.71 29.99
CA THR A 246 0.39 -13.47 28.73
C THR A 246 1.58 -12.93 27.95
N GLY A 247 2.66 -13.70 27.95
CA GLY A 247 3.93 -13.30 27.35
C GLY A 247 3.87 -13.28 25.82
N GLU A 248 3.36 -12.20 25.26
CA GLU A 248 3.75 -11.74 23.93
C GLU A 248 4.74 -10.59 24.15
N ARG A 249 6.04 -10.92 24.11
CA ARG A 249 7.05 -9.88 23.99
C ARG A 249 6.90 -9.31 22.59
N ASP A 250 6.60 -8.02 22.51
CA ASP A 250 6.77 -7.23 21.30
C ASP A 250 8.23 -7.38 20.85
N VAL A 251 8.44 -8.25 19.86
CA VAL A 251 9.74 -8.47 19.25
C VAL A 251 10.06 -7.21 18.46
N ASP A 252 11.25 -6.67 18.69
CA ASP A 252 11.80 -5.51 17.99
C ASP A 252 11.86 -5.79 16.48
N ASN A 253 10.77 -5.44 15.78
CA ASN A 253 10.58 -5.60 14.34
C ASN A 253 11.66 -4.85 13.52
N ASN A 254 12.45 -3.96 14.14
CA ASN A 254 13.51 -3.23 13.44
C ASN A 254 14.59 -4.14 12.84
N LEU A 255 14.89 -5.30 13.44
CA LEU A 255 16.02 -6.12 12.98
C LEU A 255 15.69 -6.93 11.71
N LEU A 256 14.49 -7.53 11.66
CA LEU A 256 13.94 -8.18 10.46
C LEU A 256 13.64 -7.17 9.35
N GLU A 257 13.12 -5.99 9.72
CA GLU A 257 12.87 -4.91 8.77
C GLU A 257 14.16 -4.47 8.07
N LYS A 258 15.27 -4.27 8.81
CA LYS A 258 16.59 -3.90 8.26
C LYS A 258 17.14 -4.95 7.29
N GLU A 259 17.00 -6.24 7.61
CA GLU A 259 17.52 -7.35 6.79
C GLU A 259 16.82 -7.45 5.41
N ILE A 260 15.50 -7.19 5.36
CA ILE A 260 14.73 -7.19 4.10
C ILE A 260 15.07 -5.98 3.21
N ILE A 261 15.37 -4.81 3.78
CA ILE A 261 15.79 -3.61 3.00
C ILE A 261 17.05 -3.90 2.20
N GLU A 262 17.96 -4.68 2.77
CA GLU A 262 19.28 -4.91 2.20
C GLU A 262 19.28 -6.02 1.14
N SER A 263 18.41 -7.02 1.26
CA SER A 263 18.24 -8.07 0.24
C SER A 263 17.61 -7.55 -1.06
N GLY A 264 16.75 -6.51 -0.97
CA GLY A 264 16.04 -5.94 -2.12
C GLY A 264 16.84 -4.95 -2.99
N LYS A 265 17.98 -4.44 -2.51
CA LYS A 265 18.82 -3.48 -3.28
C LYS A 265 19.74 -4.15 -4.31
N GLY A 266 20.05 -5.43 -4.16
CA GLY A 266 21.02 -6.14 -5.01
C GLY A 266 20.50 -6.66 -6.36
N LYS A 267 19.24 -6.41 -6.74
CA LYS A 267 18.67 -6.89 -8.01
C LYS A 267 18.55 -5.82 -9.11
N THR A 268 18.83 -4.55 -8.82
CA THR A 268 18.66 -3.44 -9.76
C THR A 268 19.96 -2.89 -10.36
N GLU A 269 21.14 -3.39 -9.96
CA GLU A 269 22.45 -2.84 -10.37
C GLU A 269 23.27 -3.75 -11.32
N LEU A 270 22.67 -4.80 -11.91
CA LEU A 270 23.40 -5.73 -12.81
C LEU A 270 22.75 -5.92 -14.18
N LEU A 271 22.19 -4.85 -14.76
CA LEU A 271 21.84 -4.80 -16.18
C LEU A 271 22.14 -3.40 -16.74
N GLU A 272 23.39 -2.96 -16.58
CA GLU A 272 23.98 -1.92 -17.43
C GLU A 272 25.21 -2.53 -18.08
N GLU A 273 25.05 -3.14 -19.25
CA GLU A 273 26.06 -3.14 -20.31
C GLU A 273 25.43 -3.58 -21.64
N GLU A 274 25.54 -2.67 -22.61
CA GLU A 274 25.53 -2.81 -24.07
C GLU A 274 24.28 -3.38 -24.76
N ASN A 275 23.55 -2.50 -25.45
CA ASN A 275 23.03 -2.77 -26.79
C ASN A 275 22.78 -1.44 -27.55
N ASP A 276 23.74 -1.08 -28.40
CA ASP A 276 23.55 -0.16 -29.52
C ASP A 276 22.73 -0.86 -30.61
N VAL A 277 21.47 -0.48 -30.83
CA VAL A 277 20.80 -0.73 -32.12
C VAL A 277 19.87 0.44 -32.46
N ALA A 278 20.06 0.90 -33.69
CA ALA A 278 19.45 2.06 -34.33
C ALA A 278 17.92 2.06 -34.41
N ILE A 279 17.39 3.27 -34.33
CA ILE A 279 16.02 3.67 -34.64
C ILE A 279 15.76 3.48 -36.15
N ASN A 280 14.67 2.81 -36.52
CA ASN A 280 13.96 3.10 -37.77
C ASN A 280 12.45 2.97 -37.56
N ASN A 281 11.77 4.07 -37.90
CA ASN A 281 10.34 4.30 -37.80
C ASN A 281 9.58 3.64 -38.98
N GLY A 282 8.29 3.33 -38.77
CA GLY A 282 7.27 3.45 -39.82
C GLY A 282 6.50 2.19 -40.22
N GLU A 283 5.39 1.97 -39.52
CA GLU A 283 4.03 1.72 -40.03
C GLU A 283 3.75 0.85 -41.29
N ASP A 284 2.98 -0.20 -41.05
CA ASP A 284 1.78 -0.71 -41.74
C ASP A 284 1.71 -0.94 -43.27
N VAL A 285 1.16 -2.13 -43.61
CA VAL A 285 0.00 -2.40 -44.51
C VAL A 285 0.19 -3.68 -45.36
N VAL A 286 -0.59 -4.70 -44.97
CA VAL A 286 -1.44 -5.64 -45.74
C VAL A 286 -0.94 -6.26 -47.07
N MET A 287 -0.86 -7.59 -47.02
CA MET A 287 -1.09 -8.61 -48.06
C MET A 287 -1.59 -8.14 -49.45
N LEU A 288 -0.91 -8.59 -50.51
CA LEU A 288 -1.54 -8.98 -51.78
C LEU A 288 -0.64 -9.93 -52.57
N ASP A 289 -1.26 -11.04 -52.97
CA ASP A 289 -0.75 -12.11 -53.84
C ASP A 289 -0.48 -11.64 -55.29
N ALA A 290 0.20 -12.55 -56.00
CA ALA A 290 0.13 -12.81 -57.44
C ALA A 290 1.22 -12.21 -58.35
N TRP A 291 2.08 -13.15 -58.79
CA TRP A 291 2.37 -13.50 -60.18
C TRP A 291 2.75 -12.41 -61.19
N ASP A 292 3.94 -12.64 -61.76
CA ASP A 292 4.28 -12.66 -63.18
C ASP A 292 5.30 -11.62 -63.69
N SER A 293 6.46 -12.15 -64.06
CA SER A 293 7.31 -11.81 -65.21
C SER A 293 7.56 -10.35 -65.58
N ARG A 294 8.83 -9.91 -65.51
CA ARG A 294 9.68 -9.64 -66.71
C ARG A 294 11.01 -8.92 -66.37
N LEU A 295 12.07 -9.58 -66.84
CA LEU A 295 13.20 -9.06 -67.63
C LEU A 295 14.28 -8.16 -67.00
N ALA A 296 15.49 -8.48 -67.48
CA ALA A 296 16.76 -7.75 -67.42
C ALA A 296 17.45 -7.81 -66.05
N GLY A 297 18.64 -8.38 -65.89
CA GLY A 297 19.72 -8.66 -66.84
C GLY A 297 21.01 -8.41 -66.08
N GLY A 298 21.87 -9.42 -65.94
CA GLY A 298 23.08 -9.28 -65.10
C GLY A 298 23.76 -10.60 -64.80
N ASN A 299 24.35 -11.18 -65.84
CA ASN A 299 25.24 -12.34 -65.83
C ASN A 299 26.51 -12.07 -64.99
N TRP A 300 26.94 -13.04 -64.16
CA TRP A 300 28.34 -13.44 -63.80
C TRP A 300 28.21 -14.50 -62.67
N ARG A 301 28.04 -15.80 -62.94
CA ARG A 301 29.03 -16.88 -63.18
C ARG A 301 30.15 -17.05 -62.13
N MET A 302 30.34 -18.33 -61.79
CA MET A 302 31.43 -19.01 -61.06
C MET A 302 31.42 -18.89 -59.53
N ASN A 303 31.63 -19.93 -58.73
CA ASN A 303 31.88 -21.35 -58.99
C ASN A 303 31.55 -22.16 -57.71
N ASN A 304 31.17 -23.40 -57.94
CA ASN A 304 31.09 -24.49 -56.95
C ASN A 304 32.45 -24.73 -56.28
N TYR A 305 32.46 -25.20 -55.02
CA TYR A 305 33.23 -26.39 -54.63
C TYR A 305 32.91 -26.84 -53.18
N TYR A 306 32.35 -28.07 -53.07
CA TYR A 306 32.43 -29.09 -52.01
C TYR A 306 32.02 -28.72 -50.56
N ASP A 307 30.95 -29.31 -50.00
CA ASP A 307 30.83 -30.70 -49.49
C ASP A 307 31.97 -31.11 -48.55
N ASP A 308 31.67 -31.17 -47.25
CA ASP A 308 32.06 -32.21 -46.28
C ASP A 308 31.20 -31.98 -45.02
N VAL A 309 30.17 -32.77 -44.70
CA VAL A 309 30.18 -34.16 -44.21
C VAL A 309 30.87 -34.28 -42.84
N TRP A 310 30.03 -34.26 -41.79
CA TRP A 310 30.20 -34.89 -40.46
C TRP A 310 31.35 -34.42 -39.55
N LYS A 311 31.01 -33.61 -38.54
CA LYS A 311 30.98 -33.98 -37.10
C LYS A 311 30.53 -32.82 -36.22
#